data_AF-A0A1Y2U6Y2-F1
#
_entry.id   AF-A0A1Y2U6Y2-F1
#
_cell.length_a   1.000
_cell.length_b   1.000
_cell.length_c   1.000
_cell.angle_alpha   90.00
_cell.angle_beta   90.00
_cell.angle_gamma   90.00
#
_symmetry.space_group_name_H-M   'P 1'
#
loop_
_entity.id
_entity.type
_entity.pdbx_description
1 polymer ?
#
loop_
_entity_poly.entity_id
_entity_poly.type
_entity_poly.pdbx_seq_one_letter_code
_entity_poly.pdbx_strand_id
1 'polypeptide(L)'
;MQAGAALACFLAAADAAVTASQPLRIVSFNIRYAAASLDTNEKPWSDRRTGLINQLKDITDDATEARAVSVLGLQEVLDAQLNDIKSGLGSEWTHYGFGRDDGEKKGEYNPIIYRTDVLKLVYSEQKWLSPTPNKVSFGWGAGSRRVSVIGVFEHIKTGKRFIHANTHLDNVSSQARSEGIKVVLSRIQAVQEEYGPLGVTLTGDFNSEPGGDAYSTLEDTGYLTELWNSGATRLGTNQLTYTGFSTTGKSRIDFVWFGPAVEKWYSAQQFEFLNNYIDGVFISDHRAVVADLTLL
;
A
#
# COMPACT_ATOMS: atom_id res chain seq x y z
N MET A 1 24.85 12.34 -69.71
CA MET A 1 25.20 12.49 -68.28
C MET A 1 23.91 12.75 -67.51
N GLN A 2 23.31 11.67 -67.00
CA GLN A 2 22.12 11.71 -66.14
C GLN A 2 22.60 11.60 -64.70
N ALA A 3 22.24 12.56 -63.85
CA ALA A 3 22.37 12.44 -62.41
C ALA A 3 20.98 12.65 -61.81
N GLY A 4 20.33 11.55 -61.45
CA GLY A 4 19.06 11.55 -60.72
C GLY A 4 19.32 11.76 -59.23
N ALA A 5 18.66 12.74 -58.64
CA ALA A 5 18.64 12.95 -57.20
C ALA A 5 17.62 11.98 -56.58
N ALA A 6 18.10 11.00 -55.81
CA ALA A 6 17.24 10.14 -55.00
C ALA A 6 16.85 10.90 -53.72
N LEU A 7 15.58 11.28 -53.63
CA LEU A 7 14.99 11.82 -52.41
C LEU A 7 14.75 10.66 -51.44
N ALA A 8 15.59 10.54 -50.41
CA ALA A 8 15.41 9.58 -49.34
C ALA A 8 14.25 10.04 -48.44
N CYS A 9 13.08 9.42 -48.59
CA CYS A 9 12.00 9.52 -47.62
C CYS A 9 12.43 8.83 -46.31
N PHE A 10 12.81 9.62 -45.31
CA PHE A 10 12.84 9.14 -43.92
C PHE A 10 11.40 8.99 -43.44
N LEU A 11 10.87 7.77 -43.56
CA LEU A 11 9.72 7.35 -42.75
C LEU A 11 10.20 7.27 -41.31
N ALA A 12 9.91 8.29 -40.51
CA ALA A 12 9.93 8.15 -39.07
C ALA A 12 8.83 7.14 -38.71
N ALA A 13 9.23 5.90 -38.44
CA ALA A 13 8.35 4.96 -37.75
C ALA A 13 8.09 5.56 -36.37
N ALA A 14 6.90 6.13 -36.19
CA ALA A 14 6.38 6.34 -34.86
C ALA A 14 6.22 4.95 -34.25
N ASP A 15 7.12 4.57 -33.35
CA ASP A 15 6.87 3.48 -32.42
C ASP A 15 5.62 3.89 -31.65
N ALA A 16 4.47 3.39 -32.11
CA ALA A 16 3.29 3.30 -31.28
C ALA A 16 3.67 2.31 -30.18
N ALA A 17 4.20 2.83 -29.07
CA ALA A 17 4.27 2.09 -27.83
C ALA A 17 2.84 1.71 -27.49
N VAL A 18 2.42 0.52 -27.92
CA VAL A 18 1.29 -0.18 -27.33
C VAL A 18 1.64 -0.22 -25.86
N THR A 19 1.00 0.63 -25.05
CA THR A 19 1.27 0.72 -23.63
C THR A 19 0.80 -0.58 -23.01
N ALA A 20 1.68 -1.57 -22.98
CA ALA A 20 1.42 -2.87 -22.40
C ALA A 20 0.97 -2.66 -20.96
N SER A 21 -0.18 -3.20 -20.61
CA SER A 21 -0.71 -3.16 -19.25
C SER A 21 0.34 -3.68 -18.26
N GLN A 22 0.41 -3.10 -17.06
CA GLN A 22 1.36 -3.50 -16.03
C GLN A 22 0.63 -4.24 -14.90
N PRO A 23 0.83 -5.56 -14.75
CA PRO A 23 0.35 -6.28 -13.57
C PRO A 23 1.05 -5.75 -12.32
N LEU A 24 0.27 -5.50 -11.27
CA LEU A 24 0.68 -5.02 -9.96
C LEU A 24 0.10 -5.93 -8.88
N ARG A 25 0.89 -6.17 -7.84
CA ARG A 25 0.43 -6.81 -6.61
C ARG A 25 0.49 -5.82 -5.47
N ILE A 26 -0.66 -5.40 -4.98
CA ILE A 26 -0.79 -4.41 -3.91
C ILE A 26 -1.12 -5.12 -2.61
N VAL A 27 -0.36 -4.83 -1.56
CA VAL A 27 -0.50 -5.51 -0.27
C VAL A 27 -0.72 -4.49 0.83
N SER A 28 -1.76 -4.68 1.64
CA SER A 28 -1.93 -4.00 2.93
C SER A 28 -1.73 -5.00 4.06
N PHE A 29 -0.84 -4.72 5.00
CA PHE A 29 -0.63 -5.62 6.13
C PHE A 29 -0.17 -4.90 7.41
N ASN A 30 -1.05 -4.81 8.40
CA ASN A 30 -0.67 -4.45 9.76
C ASN A 30 0.08 -5.63 10.39
N ILE A 31 1.35 -5.42 10.77
CA ILE A 31 2.22 -6.52 11.20
C ILE A 31 2.24 -6.74 12.72
N ARG A 32 1.46 -5.95 13.46
CA ARG A 32 1.56 -5.76 14.91
C ARG A 32 2.94 -5.29 15.35
N TYR A 33 3.01 -4.12 16.02
CA TYR A 33 4.26 -3.65 16.59
C TYR A 33 4.85 -4.65 17.62
N ALA A 34 6.15 -4.61 17.85
CA ALA A 34 6.79 -5.45 18.86
C ALA A 34 6.42 -4.98 20.28
N ALA A 35 5.24 -5.39 20.77
CA ALA A 35 4.68 -4.97 22.03
C ALA A 35 5.48 -5.48 23.24
N ALA A 36 5.63 -4.62 24.26
CA ALA A 36 6.27 -4.99 25.52
C ALA A 36 5.33 -5.82 26.43
N SER A 37 4.03 -5.59 26.32
CA SER A 37 2.98 -6.39 26.96
C SER A 37 2.21 -7.12 25.88
N LEU A 38 2.19 -8.45 25.95
CA LEU A 38 1.58 -9.29 24.93
C LEU A 38 0.09 -9.51 25.24
N ASP A 39 -0.73 -9.48 24.20
CA ASP A 39 -2.13 -9.92 24.26
C ASP A 39 -2.22 -11.45 24.40
N THR A 40 -3.42 -11.94 24.73
CA THR A 40 -3.69 -13.39 24.76
C THR A 40 -3.36 -14.02 23.40
N ASN A 41 -2.59 -15.12 23.42
CA ASN A 41 -2.07 -15.82 22.24
C ASN A 41 -1.05 -15.04 21.38
N GLU A 42 -0.75 -13.78 21.71
CA GLU A 42 0.32 -13.04 21.05
C GLU A 42 1.67 -13.65 21.42
N LYS A 43 2.52 -13.83 20.41
CA LYS A 43 3.93 -14.20 20.58
C LYS A 43 4.81 -12.96 20.40
N PRO A 44 5.97 -12.89 21.07
CA PRO A 44 6.91 -11.81 20.85
C PRO A 44 7.34 -11.76 19.38
N TRP A 45 7.75 -10.57 18.91
CA TRP A 45 8.20 -10.38 17.52
C TRP A 45 9.30 -11.38 17.10
N SER A 46 10.19 -11.77 18.02
CA SER A 46 11.24 -12.78 17.78
C SER A 46 10.70 -14.10 17.22
N ASP A 47 9.49 -14.48 17.63
CA ASP A 47 8.84 -15.74 17.28
C ASP A 47 7.96 -15.56 16.04
N ARG A 48 7.36 -14.36 15.88
CA ARG A 48 6.48 -14.03 14.76
C ARG A 48 7.23 -13.73 13.46
N ARG A 49 8.40 -13.08 13.56
CA ARG A 49 9.10 -12.45 12.41
C ARG A 49 9.43 -13.42 11.28
N THR A 50 9.81 -14.66 11.59
CA THR A 50 10.18 -15.64 10.55
C THR A 50 8.97 -16.01 9.70
N GLY A 51 7.84 -16.33 10.34
CA GLY A 51 6.60 -16.66 9.63
C GLY A 51 6.07 -15.45 8.84
N LEU A 52 6.16 -14.25 9.41
CA LEU A 52 5.75 -13.02 8.72
C LEU A 52 6.62 -12.73 7.48
N ILE A 53 7.94 -12.78 7.63
CA ILE A 53 8.88 -12.54 6.52
C ILE A 53 8.71 -13.61 5.42
N ASN A 54 8.52 -14.87 5.80
CA ASN A 54 8.25 -15.93 4.83
C ASN A 54 6.94 -15.69 4.09
N GLN A 55 5.86 -15.29 4.77
CA GLN A 55 4.62 -14.94 4.08
C GLN A 55 4.82 -13.75 3.12
N LEU A 56 5.59 -12.72 3.51
CA LEU A 56 5.90 -11.61 2.60
C LEU A 56 6.73 -12.08 1.40
N LYS A 57 7.66 -13.03 1.59
CA LYS A 57 8.38 -13.68 0.47
C LYS A 57 7.42 -14.43 -0.41
N ASP A 58 6.58 -15.32 0.12
CA ASP A 58 5.62 -16.08 -0.69
C ASP A 58 4.68 -15.17 -1.50
N ILE A 59 4.24 -14.04 -0.93
CA ILE A 59 3.45 -13.01 -1.64
C ILE A 59 4.25 -12.41 -2.81
N THR A 60 5.56 -12.25 -2.65
CA THR A 60 6.46 -11.49 -3.53
C THR A 60 7.46 -12.34 -4.31
N ASP A 61 7.44 -13.67 -4.17
CA ASP A 61 8.38 -14.61 -4.79
C ASP A 61 8.33 -14.53 -6.32
N ASP A 62 7.17 -14.14 -6.86
CA ASP A 62 6.93 -13.91 -8.28
C ASP A 62 7.08 -12.46 -8.73
N ALA A 63 7.51 -11.55 -7.84
CA ALA A 63 7.63 -10.11 -8.10
C ALA A 63 8.87 -9.77 -8.95
N THR A 64 8.94 -10.34 -10.14
CA THR A 64 9.99 -10.12 -11.15
C THR A 64 9.42 -9.37 -12.35
N GLU A 65 10.29 -8.80 -13.19
CA GLU A 65 9.90 -8.07 -14.41
C GLU A 65 8.95 -8.84 -15.36
N ALA A 66 8.90 -10.16 -15.26
CA ALA A 66 8.09 -11.02 -16.14
C ALA A 66 6.64 -11.22 -15.65
N ARG A 67 6.29 -10.79 -14.42
CA ARG A 67 4.99 -11.00 -13.80
C ARG A 67 4.45 -9.70 -13.17
N ALA A 68 3.96 -9.74 -11.94
CA ALA A 68 3.37 -8.61 -11.25
C ALA A 68 4.40 -7.88 -10.40
N VAL A 69 4.39 -6.55 -10.45
CA VAL A 69 5.25 -5.72 -9.61
C VAL A 69 4.59 -5.54 -8.25
N SER A 70 5.25 -5.97 -7.19
CA SER A 70 4.71 -5.88 -5.83
C SER A 70 5.02 -4.53 -5.16
N VAL A 71 4.02 -3.96 -4.49
CA VAL A 71 4.14 -2.80 -3.60
C VAL A 71 3.43 -3.10 -2.30
N LEU A 72 4.16 -3.02 -1.18
CA LEU A 72 3.67 -3.41 0.14
C LEU A 72 3.47 -2.17 1.02
N GLY A 73 2.25 -1.92 1.46
CA GLY A 73 1.94 -0.99 2.54
C GLY A 73 1.84 -1.74 3.86
N LEU A 74 2.76 -1.48 4.79
CA LEU A 74 2.72 -2.07 6.14
C LEU A 74 2.29 -1.04 7.18
N GLN A 75 1.75 -1.51 8.30
CA GLN A 75 1.36 -0.66 9.44
C GLN A 75 1.94 -1.22 10.75
N GLU A 76 2.06 -0.36 11.77
CA GLU A 76 2.60 -0.68 13.11
C GLU A 76 4.09 -1.12 13.12
N VAL A 77 4.86 -0.75 12.11
CA VAL A 77 6.24 -1.24 11.99
C VAL A 77 7.17 -0.39 12.86
N LEU A 78 7.86 -0.98 13.84
CA LEU A 78 8.96 -0.29 14.54
C LEU A 78 10.28 -0.37 13.74
N ASP A 79 11.22 0.56 13.96
CA ASP A 79 12.52 0.60 13.24
C ASP A 79 13.27 -0.74 13.25
N ALA A 80 13.28 -1.45 14.40
CA ALA A 80 13.89 -2.77 14.49
C ALA A 80 13.15 -3.84 13.67
N GLN A 81 11.81 -3.83 13.64
CA GLN A 81 11.02 -4.76 12.83
C GLN A 81 11.22 -4.48 11.33
N LEU A 82 11.32 -3.21 10.95
CA LEU A 82 11.60 -2.80 9.58
C LEU A 82 12.98 -3.31 9.12
N ASN A 83 14.00 -3.22 9.98
CA ASN A 83 15.33 -3.76 9.69
C ASN A 83 15.32 -5.28 9.53
N ASP A 84 14.59 -6.00 10.39
CA ASP A 84 14.39 -7.45 10.27
C ASP A 84 13.70 -7.81 8.94
N ILE A 85 12.62 -7.12 8.58
CA ILE A 85 11.86 -7.35 7.33
C ILE A 85 12.74 -7.10 6.10
N LYS A 86 13.44 -5.97 6.03
CA LYS A 86 14.32 -5.65 4.91
C LYS A 86 15.44 -6.67 4.73
N SER A 87 16.08 -7.03 5.84
CA SER A 87 17.14 -8.04 5.84
C SER A 87 16.61 -9.40 5.39
N GLY A 88 15.38 -9.72 5.79
CA GLY A 88 14.69 -10.93 5.41
C GLY A 88 14.36 -10.98 3.91
N LEU A 89 13.77 -9.92 3.36
CA LEU A 89 13.30 -9.87 1.97
C LEU A 89 14.44 -9.87 0.94
N GLY A 90 15.55 -9.19 1.22
CA GLY A 90 16.70 -9.13 0.31
C GLY A 90 17.16 -7.70 0.01
N SER A 91 18.34 -7.58 -0.57
CA SER A 91 19.01 -6.28 -0.82
C SER A 91 18.33 -5.41 -1.88
N GLU A 92 17.54 -6.02 -2.76
CA GLU A 92 16.76 -5.35 -3.79
C GLU A 92 15.52 -4.64 -3.24
N TRP A 93 15.13 -4.94 -1.99
CA TRP A 93 13.99 -4.34 -1.32
C TRP A 93 14.41 -3.12 -0.51
N THR A 94 13.69 -2.02 -0.72
CA THR A 94 13.82 -0.80 0.08
C THR A 94 12.45 -0.36 0.60
N HIS A 95 12.45 0.72 1.38
CA HIS A 95 11.21 1.36 1.82
C HIS A 95 11.28 2.87 1.68
N TYR A 96 10.11 3.49 1.68
CA TYR A 96 9.94 4.89 2.03
C TYR A 96 8.93 5.02 3.18
N GLY A 97 9.14 6.00 4.05
CA GLY A 97 8.35 6.21 5.27
C GLY A 97 9.22 6.18 6.53
N PHE A 98 8.79 6.93 7.54
CA PHE A 98 9.56 7.24 8.74
C PHE A 98 8.68 7.11 10.00
N GLY A 99 9.32 7.02 11.16
CA GLY A 99 8.64 6.96 12.45
C GLY A 99 7.69 8.15 12.68
N ARG A 100 6.45 7.86 13.08
CA ARG A 100 5.38 8.87 13.22
C ARG A 100 5.59 9.85 14.38
N ASP A 101 6.50 9.57 15.31
CA ASP A 101 6.68 10.40 16.51
C ASP A 101 7.71 11.52 16.36
N ASP A 102 8.63 11.41 15.42
CA ASP A 102 9.65 12.43 15.15
C ASP A 102 9.88 12.71 13.66
N GLY A 103 9.29 11.91 12.75
CA GLY A 103 9.57 12.00 11.32
C GLY A 103 10.89 11.34 10.93
N GLU A 104 11.50 10.57 11.83
CA GLU A 104 12.76 9.87 11.65
C GLU A 104 12.60 8.39 12.04
N LYS A 105 12.95 8.04 13.29
CA LYS A 105 12.98 6.65 13.76
C LYS A 105 12.09 6.33 14.94
N LYS A 106 11.47 7.32 15.58
CA LYS A 106 10.65 7.09 16.77
C LYS A 106 9.20 6.80 16.39
N GLY A 107 8.64 5.86 17.13
CA GLY A 107 7.27 5.41 16.95
C GLY A 107 7.13 4.44 15.78
N GLU A 108 5.88 4.05 15.55
CA GLU A 108 5.52 3.17 14.43
C GLU A 108 5.66 3.90 13.09
N TYR A 109 5.99 3.13 12.06
CA TYR A 109 6.05 3.51 10.67
C TYR A 109 4.83 2.96 9.94
N ASN A 110 4.50 3.61 8.82
CA ASN A 110 3.59 3.09 7.79
C ASN A 110 4.35 2.94 6.46
N PRO A 111 5.40 2.10 6.38
CA PRO A 111 6.31 2.13 5.25
C PRO A 111 5.63 1.61 3.98
N ILE A 112 6.03 2.15 2.84
CA ILE A 112 5.83 1.54 1.54
C ILE A 112 7.12 0.79 1.19
N ILE A 113 7.06 -0.54 1.10
CA ILE A 113 8.17 -1.41 0.74
C ILE A 113 8.04 -1.80 -0.73
N TYR A 114 9.13 -1.67 -1.48
CA TYR A 114 9.18 -1.92 -2.92
C TYR A 114 10.58 -2.37 -3.36
N ARG A 115 10.65 -2.97 -4.55
CA ARG A 115 11.89 -3.42 -5.18
C ARG A 115 12.51 -2.34 -6.07
N THR A 116 13.78 -2.00 -5.85
CA THR A 116 14.47 -0.93 -6.60
C THR A 116 14.95 -1.34 -7.99
N ASP A 117 15.05 -2.64 -8.25
CA ASP A 117 15.42 -3.18 -9.55
C ASP A 117 14.26 -3.19 -10.56
N VAL A 118 13.00 -3.07 -10.08
CA VAL A 118 11.80 -2.99 -10.94
C VAL A 118 11.06 -1.65 -10.85
N LEU A 119 11.13 -0.96 -9.70
CA LEU A 119 10.48 0.32 -9.48
C LEU A 119 11.47 1.43 -9.13
N LYS A 120 11.30 2.57 -9.80
CA LYS A 120 11.90 3.84 -9.42
C LYS A 120 10.90 4.67 -8.62
N LEU A 121 11.30 5.16 -7.46
CA LEU A 121 10.54 6.15 -6.69
C LEU A 121 10.84 7.55 -7.24
N VAL A 122 9.89 8.12 -7.97
CA VAL A 122 10.02 9.42 -8.65
C VAL A 122 9.77 10.58 -7.69
N TYR A 123 8.79 10.40 -6.81
CA TYR A 123 8.43 11.35 -5.77
C TYR A 123 7.96 10.60 -4.54
N SER A 124 8.10 11.21 -3.38
CA SER A 124 7.63 10.65 -2.12
C SER A 124 7.38 11.71 -1.06
N GLU A 125 6.36 11.52 -0.23
CA GLU A 125 6.12 12.33 0.94
C GLU A 125 5.53 11.53 2.11
N GLN A 126 5.75 12.03 3.32
CA GLN A 126 5.04 11.59 4.52
C GLN A 126 4.37 12.80 5.15
N LYS A 127 3.09 12.65 5.50
CA LYS A 127 2.27 13.72 6.10
C LYS A 127 1.57 13.21 7.34
N TRP A 128 1.51 14.05 8.37
CA TRP A 128 0.72 13.77 9.57
C TRP A 128 -0.76 14.02 9.30
N LEU A 129 -1.61 13.13 9.80
CA LEU A 129 -3.06 13.22 9.66
C LEU A 129 -3.60 14.19 10.71
N SER A 130 -3.41 15.49 10.45
CA SER A 130 -3.75 16.56 11.37
C SER A 130 -4.04 17.87 10.62
N PRO A 131 -4.50 18.94 11.29
CA PRO A 131 -4.57 20.28 10.70
C PRO A 131 -3.22 20.86 10.23
N THR A 132 -2.10 20.23 10.60
CA THR A 132 -0.74 20.66 10.24
C THR A 132 0.07 19.51 9.64
N PRO A 133 -0.26 19.03 8.42
CA PRO A 133 0.29 17.77 7.89
C PRO A 133 1.81 17.77 7.65
N ASN A 134 2.42 18.96 7.58
CA ASN A 134 3.86 19.14 7.36
C ASN A 134 4.68 19.10 8.66
N LYS A 135 4.06 18.86 9.81
CA LYS A 135 4.73 18.84 11.12
C LYS A 135 4.27 17.65 11.94
N VAL A 136 5.18 17.11 12.76
CA VAL A 136 4.87 16.11 13.78
C VAL A 136 3.74 16.63 14.67
N SER A 137 2.57 16.01 14.60
CA SER A 137 1.37 16.53 15.26
C SER A 137 0.29 15.46 15.47
N PHE A 138 -0.60 15.72 16.44
CA PHE A 138 -1.85 14.99 16.64
C PHE A 138 -2.98 15.67 15.85
N GLY A 139 -3.95 14.90 15.37
CA GLY A 139 -5.15 15.40 14.71
C GLY A 139 -6.40 15.11 15.54
N TRP A 140 -7.30 16.09 15.66
CA TRP A 140 -8.71 15.91 16.12
C TRP A 140 -8.97 14.90 17.24
N GLY A 141 -8.22 15.00 18.34
CA GLY A 141 -8.40 14.11 19.51
C GLY A 141 -7.87 12.69 19.31
N ALA A 142 -7.03 12.45 18.30
CA ALA A 142 -6.38 11.16 18.06
C ALA A 142 -5.59 10.71 19.30
N GLY A 143 -5.67 9.41 19.58
CA GLY A 143 -4.90 8.78 20.66
C GLY A 143 -3.42 8.65 20.33
N SER A 144 -3.05 8.72 19.04
CA SER A 144 -1.68 8.67 18.56
C SER A 144 -1.46 9.62 17.39
N ARG A 145 -0.22 10.03 17.15
CA ARG A 145 0.14 10.69 15.88
C ARG A 145 -0.04 9.68 14.77
N ARG A 146 -0.71 10.06 13.68
CA ARG A 146 -0.94 9.19 12.52
C ARG A 146 -0.34 9.83 11.29
N VAL A 147 0.12 9.02 10.34
CA VAL A 147 0.76 9.47 9.11
C VAL A 147 0.21 8.74 7.90
N SER A 148 0.23 9.41 6.76
CA SER A 148 0.12 8.80 5.44
C SER A 148 1.42 8.99 4.69
N VAL A 149 1.83 7.93 3.99
CA VAL A 149 3.02 7.88 3.15
C VAL A 149 2.54 7.73 1.71
N ILE A 150 3.05 8.57 0.81
CA ILE A 150 2.68 8.58 -0.61
C ILE A 150 3.94 8.49 -1.44
N GLY A 151 3.93 7.67 -2.49
CA GLY A 151 4.99 7.57 -3.48
C GLY A 151 4.44 7.59 -4.90
N VAL A 152 5.12 8.32 -5.80
CA VAL A 152 4.96 8.19 -7.25
C VAL A 152 6.00 7.20 -7.73
N PHE A 153 5.55 6.07 -8.24
CA PHE A 153 6.39 4.99 -8.72
C PHE A 153 6.39 4.95 -10.25
N GLU A 154 7.54 4.63 -10.82
CA GLU A 154 7.72 4.37 -12.25
C GLU A 154 8.29 2.95 -12.41
N HIS A 155 7.61 2.12 -13.19
CA HIS A 155 8.14 0.82 -13.57
C HIS A 155 9.28 0.99 -14.57
N ILE A 156 10.48 0.54 -14.22
CA ILE A 156 11.71 0.86 -14.95
C ILE A 156 11.64 0.42 -16.41
N LYS A 157 11.07 -0.76 -16.67
CA LYS A 157 11.04 -1.34 -18.02
C LYS A 157 9.98 -0.71 -18.93
N THR A 158 8.82 -0.38 -18.39
CA THR A 158 7.67 0.11 -19.19
C THR A 158 7.50 1.63 -19.14
N GLY A 159 8.14 2.31 -18.19
CA GLY A 159 7.96 3.73 -17.93
C GLY A 159 6.58 4.10 -17.38
N LYS A 160 5.68 3.12 -17.15
CA LYS A 160 4.35 3.39 -16.58
C LYS A 160 4.49 3.90 -15.15
N ARG A 161 3.76 4.96 -14.84
CA ARG A 161 3.72 5.59 -13.52
C ARG A 161 2.41 5.35 -12.81
N PHE A 162 2.47 5.29 -11.49
CA PHE A 162 1.30 5.23 -10.62
C PHE A 162 1.63 5.81 -9.24
N ILE A 163 0.59 6.15 -8.50
CA ILE A 163 0.67 6.60 -7.12
C ILE A 163 0.30 5.42 -6.22
N HIS A 164 1.09 5.19 -5.18
CA HIS A 164 0.72 4.34 -4.06
C HIS A 164 0.76 5.14 -2.77
N ALA A 165 -0.31 5.02 -1.98
CA ALA A 165 -0.42 5.59 -0.66
C ALA A 165 -0.64 4.49 0.38
N ASN A 166 -0.11 4.69 1.58
CA ASN A 166 -0.29 3.80 2.72
C ASN A 166 -0.57 4.61 3.99
N THR A 167 -1.51 4.17 4.82
CA THR A 167 -1.92 4.88 6.03
C THR A 167 -2.29 3.93 7.17
N HIS A 168 -2.31 4.44 8.39
CA HIS A 168 -2.89 3.79 9.56
C HIS A 168 -3.67 4.84 10.33
N LEU A 169 -5.00 4.74 10.34
CA LEU A 169 -5.87 5.73 10.96
C LEU A 169 -6.03 5.50 12.46
N ASP A 170 -6.55 6.52 13.15
CA ASP A 170 -6.65 6.49 14.60
C ASP A 170 -7.70 5.51 15.13
N ASN A 171 -7.34 4.76 16.17
CA ASN A 171 -8.22 3.79 16.81
C ASN A 171 -9.15 4.43 17.88
N VAL A 172 -8.85 5.65 18.36
CA VAL A 172 -9.59 6.29 19.45
C VAL A 172 -10.65 7.27 18.94
N SER A 173 -10.28 8.19 18.05
CA SER A 173 -11.15 9.28 17.62
C SER A 173 -11.74 9.05 16.23
N SER A 174 -13.08 8.89 16.20
CA SER A 174 -13.87 8.86 14.97
C SER A 174 -13.65 10.09 14.08
N GLN A 175 -13.60 11.28 14.71
CA GLN A 175 -13.33 12.52 13.98
C GLN A 175 -11.93 12.50 13.35
N ALA A 176 -10.92 12.03 14.08
CA ALA A 176 -9.56 11.93 13.54
C ALA A 176 -9.46 10.96 12.36
N ARG A 177 -10.25 9.88 12.36
CA ARG A 177 -10.35 8.96 11.21
C ARG A 177 -10.92 9.65 9.98
N SER A 178 -12.09 10.27 10.08
CA SER A 178 -12.74 10.96 8.95
C SER A 178 -11.91 12.13 8.43
N GLU A 179 -11.39 13.00 9.29
CA GLU A 179 -10.54 14.11 8.87
C GLU A 179 -9.18 13.63 8.33
N GLY A 180 -8.65 12.52 8.87
CA GLY A 180 -7.46 11.86 8.34
C GLY A 180 -7.65 11.42 6.88
N ILE A 181 -8.78 10.81 6.53
CA ILE A 181 -9.11 10.45 5.14
C ILE A 181 -9.13 11.68 4.24
N LYS A 182 -9.72 12.80 4.68
CA LYS A 182 -9.73 14.03 3.91
C LYS A 182 -8.31 14.56 3.65
N VAL A 183 -7.43 14.49 4.66
CA VAL A 183 -6.01 14.83 4.49
C VAL A 183 -5.38 13.91 3.44
N VAL A 184 -5.54 12.59 3.56
CA VAL A 184 -4.99 11.60 2.60
C VAL A 184 -5.42 11.92 1.18
N LEU A 185 -6.72 12.12 0.94
CA LEU A 185 -7.25 12.42 -0.39
C LEU A 185 -6.72 13.75 -0.93
N SER A 186 -6.67 14.79 -0.11
CA SER A 186 -6.13 16.10 -0.54
C SER A 186 -4.66 15.98 -0.97
N ARG A 187 -3.88 15.13 -0.30
CA ARG A 187 -2.47 14.91 -0.63
C ARG A 187 -2.30 14.10 -1.90
N ILE A 188 -3.08 13.03 -2.08
CA ILE A 188 -3.11 12.24 -3.31
C ILE A 188 -3.44 13.14 -4.52
N GLN A 189 -4.48 13.99 -4.40
CA GLN A 189 -4.89 14.89 -5.47
C GLN A 189 -3.83 15.96 -5.77
N ALA A 190 -3.18 16.52 -4.75
CA ALA A 190 -2.07 17.45 -4.96
C ALA A 190 -0.89 16.78 -5.69
N VAL A 191 -0.59 15.51 -5.38
CA VAL A 191 0.45 14.75 -6.09
C VAL A 191 0.03 14.47 -7.54
N GLN A 192 -1.25 14.17 -7.81
CA GLN A 192 -1.73 14.04 -9.20
C GLN A 192 -1.65 15.36 -9.98
N GLU A 193 -1.94 16.49 -9.34
CA GLU A 193 -1.81 17.81 -9.98
C GLU A 193 -0.35 18.08 -10.40
N GLU A 194 0.62 17.68 -9.58
CA GLU A 194 2.05 17.90 -9.84
C GLU A 194 2.67 16.87 -10.81
N TYR A 195 2.30 15.60 -10.70
CA TYR A 195 2.97 14.49 -11.41
C TYR A 195 2.14 13.86 -12.53
N GLY A 196 0.90 14.32 -12.72
CA GLY A 196 -0.02 13.91 -13.77
C GLY A 196 -1.24 13.13 -13.27
N PRO A 197 -2.27 12.96 -14.13
CA PRO A 197 -3.41 12.11 -13.82
C PRO A 197 -2.90 10.68 -13.79
N LEU A 198 -2.50 10.19 -12.62
CA LEU A 198 -1.94 8.86 -12.43
C LEU A 198 -2.94 7.98 -11.70
N GLY A 199 -2.96 6.69 -12.04
CA GLY A 199 -3.67 5.70 -11.23
C GLY A 199 -3.18 5.73 -9.78
N VAL A 200 -4.09 5.63 -8.84
CA VAL A 200 -3.86 5.64 -7.39
C VAL A 200 -4.24 4.30 -6.81
N THR A 201 -3.40 3.81 -5.89
CA THR A 201 -3.75 2.75 -4.94
C THR A 201 -3.54 3.28 -3.52
N LEU A 202 -4.44 2.94 -2.60
CA LEU A 202 -4.37 3.31 -1.19
C LEU A 202 -4.54 2.05 -0.33
N THR A 203 -3.55 1.77 0.51
CA THR A 203 -3.54 0.69 1.50
C THR A 203 -3.65 1.26 2.90
N GLY A 204 -4.10 0.44 3.84
CA GLY A 204 -4.02 0.80 5.24
C GLY A 204 -4.95 0.04 6.17
N ASP A 205 -4.62 0.14 7.45
CA ASP A 205 -5.55 -0.14 8.56
C ASP A 205 -6.33 1.15 8.87
N PHE A 206 -7.64 1.10 8.63
CA PHE A 206 -8.51 2.25 8.76
C PHE A 206 -9.12 2.37 10.16
N ASN A 207 -8.99 1.35 11.02
CA ASN A 207 -9.70 1.28 12.30
C ASN A 207 -11.21 1.60 12.17
N SER A 208 -11.80 1.26 11.02
CA SER A 208 -13.17 1.60 10.65
C SER A 208 -13.71 0.48 9.75
N GLU A 209 -14.82 -0.12 10.14
CA GLU A 209 -15.46 -1.20 9.37
C GLU A 209 -16.15 -0.66 8.12
N PRO A 210 -16.54 -1.53 7.15
CA PRO A 210 -17.44 -1.12 6.07
C PRO A 210 -18.71 -0.45 6.62
N GLY A 211 -19.04 0.73 6.10
CA GLY A 211 -20.12 1.59 6.61
C GLY A 211 -19.78 2.39 7.87
N GLY A 212 -18.55 2.28 8.39
CA GLY A 212 -18.01 3.08 9.49
C GLY A 212 -17.54 4.46 9.04
N ASP A 213 -17.14 5.30 10.00
CA ASP A 213 -16.77 6.70 9.78
C ASP A 213 -15.77 6.96 8.64
N ALA A 214 -14.51 6.52 8.75
CA ALA A 214 -13.48 6.71 7.74
C ALA A 214 -13.81 5.96 6.44
N TYR A 215 -14.38 4.75 6.53
CA TYR A 215 -14.77 3.98 5.37
C TYR A 215 -15.79 4.77 4.53
N SER A 216 -16.91 5.19 5.12
CA SER A 216 -17.93 5.99 4.44
C SER A 216 -17.39 7.35 4.01
N THR A 217 -16.52 7.98 4.80
CA THR A 217 -15.88 9.24 4.40
C THR A 217 -15.12 9.10 3.07
N LEU A 218 -14.46 7.96 2.82
CA LEU A 218 -13.79 7.70 1.54
C LEU A 218 -14.78 7.24 0.47
N GLU A 219 -15.66 6.28 0.80
CA GLU A 219 -16.63 5.71 -0.13
C GLU A 219 -17.56 6.77 -0.74
N ASP A 220 -18.07 7.69 0.09
CA ASP A 220 -19.01 8.74 -0.31
C ASP A 220 -18.40 9.74 -1.30
N THR A 221 -17.07 9.81 -1.40
CA THR A 221 -16.41 10.65 -2.42
C THR A 221 -16.59 10.09 -3.83
N GLY A 222 -16.83 8.79 -3.97
CA GLY A 222 -16.82 8.09 -5.25
C GLY A 222 -15.47 8.15 -5.99
N TYR A 223 -14.40 8.62 -5.35
CA TYR A 223 -13.12 8.88 -6.01
C TYR A 223 -12.27 7.61 -6.14
N LEU A 224 -12.26 6.73 -5.13
CA LEU A 224 -11.61 5.42 -5.20
C LEU A 224 -12.65 4.31 -5.08
N THR A 225 -12.40 3.19 -5.74
CA THR A 225 -13.14 1.94 -5.62
C THR A 225 -12.45 1.05 -4.60
N GLU A 226 -13.21 0.51 -3.66
CA GLU A 226 -12.72 -0.48 -2.72
C GLU A 226 -12.62 -1.87 -3.38
N LEU A 227 -11.59 -2.64 -3.03
CA LEU A 227 -11.28 -3.92 -3.64
C LEU A 227 -12.39 -4.98 -3.52
N TRP A 228 -12.98 -5.14 -2.35
CA TRP A 228 -14.09 -6.07 -2.13
C TRP A 228 -15.31 -5.76 -3.00
N ASN A 229 -15.53 -4.48 -3.32
CA ASN A 229 -16.63 -4.02 -4.17
C ASN A 229 -16.27 -3.98 -5.67
N SER A 230 -15.07 -4.39 -6.08
CA SER A 230 -14.59 -4.24 -7.45
C SER A 230 -15.11 -5.29 -8.45
N GLY A 231 -15.74 -6.35 -7.96
CA GLY A 231 -16.08 -7.54 -8.76
C GLY A 231 -14.90 -8.46 -9.09
N ALA A 232 -13.73 -8.25 -8.47
CA ALA A 232 -12.59 -9.15 -8.62
C ALA A 232 -12.86 -10.52 -8.00
N THR A 233 -12.16 -11.55 -8.47
CA THR A 233 -12.29 -12.91 -7.94
C THR A 233 -11.70 -12.97 -6.53
N ARG A 234 -12.51 -13.26 -5.53
CA ARG A 234 -12.04 -13.50 -4.16
C ARG A 234 -11.52 -14.93 -4.02
N LEU A 235 -10.27 -15.06 -3.59
CA LEU A 235 -9.64 -16.33 -3.23
C LEU A 235 -9.74 -16.56 -1.71
N GLY A 236 -9.60 -17.83 -1.31
CA GLY A 236 -9.69 -18.23 0.09
C GLY A 236 -11.08 -18.05 0.71
N THR A 237 -11.18 -18.34 2.00
CA THR A 237 -12.45 -18.30 2.75
C THR A 237 -12.51 -17.16 3.78
N ASN A 238 -11.38 -16.52 4.06
CA ASN A 238 -11.31 -15.42 5.02
C ASN A 238 -12.03 -14.18 4.50
N GLN A 239 -12.77 -13.51 5.40
CA GLN A 239 -13.54 -12.31 5.09
C GLN A 239 -13.26 -11.13 6.03
N LEU A 240 -12.60 -11.41 7.15
CA LEU A 240 -12.29 -10.45 8.21
C LEU A 240 -10.78 -10.34 8.32
N THR A 241 -10.27 -9.12 8.44
CA THR A 241 -8.83 -8.83 8.42
C THR A 241 -8.27 -8.74 9.83
N TYR A 242 -8.96 -8.10 10.77
CA TYR A 242 -8.57 -8.07 12.17
C TYR A 242 -9.06 -9.31 12.91
N THR A 243 -8.15 -9.95 13.65
CA THR A 243 -8.40 -11.19 14.40
C THR A 243 -8.12 -11.04 15.89
N GLY A 244 -7.25 -10.10 16.28
CA GLY A 244 -6.80 -9.95 17.67
C GLY A 244 -6.27 -11.26 18.26
N PHE A 245 -5.36 -11.92 17.54
CA PHE A 245 -4.72 -13.20 17.92
C PHE A 245 -5.72 -14.36 18.17
N SER A 246 -6.74 -14.44 17.33
CA SER A 246 -7.77 -15.48 17.36
C SER A 246 -7.95 -16.12 15.99
N THR A 247 -8.33 -17.40 15.96
CA THR A 247 -8.67 -18.07 14.70
C THR A 247 -9.96 -17.52 14.10
N THR A 248 -10.88 -17.07 14.95
CA THR A 248 -12.09 -16.36 14.55
C THR A 248 -11.76 -14.90 14.26
N GLY A 249 -12.00 -14.46 13.02
CA GLY A 249 -11.90 -13.05 12.68
C GLY A 249 -12.92 -12.20 13.45
N LYS A 250 -12.58 -10.93 13.70
CA LYS A 250 -13.40 -9.99 14.46
C LYS A 250 -14.06 -8.96 13.56
N SER A 251 -13.29 -8.30 12.70
CA SER A 251 -13.79 -7.23 11.83
C SER A 251 -12.93 -7.09 10.56
N ARG A 252 -13.43 -6.34 9.59
CA ARG A 252 -12.70 -5.97 8.37
C ARG A 252 -12.35 -4.49 8.46
N ILE A 253 -11.09 -4.18 8.75
CA ILE A 253 -10.61 -2.80 8.93
C ILE A 253 -9.36 -2.49 8.10
N ASP A 254 -8.84 -3.48 7.37
CA ASP A 254 -7.71 -3.32 6.47
C ASP A 254 -8.20 -3.34 5.03
N PHE A 255 -7.75 -2.39 4.22
CA PHE A 255 -8.31 -2.18 2.89
C PHE A 255 -7.24 -1.96 1.83
N VAL A 256 -7.64 -2.29 0.59
CA VAL A 256 -7.00 -1.77 -0.62
C VAL A 256 -8.07 -1.02 -1.40
N TRP A 257 -7.79 0.23 -1.71
CA TRP A 257 -8.59 1.08 -2.58
C TRP A 257 -7.80 1.41 -3.83
N PHE A 258 -8.47 1.60 -4.96
CA PHE A 258 -7.81 1.98 -6.21
C PHE A 258 -8.70 2.87 -7.07
N GLY A 259 -8.09 3.67 -7.94
CA GLY A 259 -8.81 4.63 -8.78
C GLY A 259 -7.84 5.59 -9.49
N PRO A 260 -8.27 6.81 -9.85
CA PRO A 260 -9.61 7.37 -9.70
C PRO A 260 -10.71 6.52 -10.35
N ALA A 261 -11.92 6.45 -9.81
CA ALA A 261 -13.00 5.59 -10.33
C ALA A 261 -13.64 6.12 -11.63
N VAL A 262 -13.56 7.42 -11.89
CA VAL A 262 -14.10 8.08 -13.08
C VAL A 262 -13.32 7.72 -14.37
N GLU A 263 -12.08 7.27 -14.23
CA GLU A 263 -11.21 6.85 -15.32
C GLU A 263 -10.78 5.40 -15.09
N LYS A 264 -10.76 4.59 -16.15
CA LYS A 264 -10.39 3.18 -16.00
C LYS A 264 -8.87 3.02 -15.94
N TRP A 265 -8.27 3.32 -14.78
CA TRP A 265 -6.83 3.15 -14.50
C TRP A 265 -6.45 1.71 -14.20
N TYR A 266 -7.35 0.98 -13.53
CA TYR A 266 -7.08 -0.36 -13.07
C TYR A 266 -8.16 -1.34 -13.50
N SER A 267 -7.75 -2.58 -13.69
CA SER A 267 -8.63 -3.73 -13.68
C SER A 267 -8.22 -4.64 -12.52
N ALA A 268 -9.09 -4.79 -11.51
CA ALA A 268 -8.87 -5.73 -10.42
C ALA A 268 -9.16 -7.16 -10.91
N GLN A 269 -8.21 -8.07 -10.73
CA GLN A 269 -8.30 -9.45 -11.22
C GLN A 269 -8.80 -10.38 -10.13
N GLN A 270 -8.05 -10.41 -9.02
CA GLN A 270 -8.30 -11.27 -7.89
C GLN A 270 -7.75 -10.67 -6.60
N PHE A 271 -8.22 -11.16 -5.46
CA PHE A 271 -7.67 -10.80 -4.16
C PHE A 271 -7.86 -11.89 -3.12
N GLU A 272 -7.06 -11.84 -2.05
CA GLU A 272 -7.12 -12.78 -0.94
C GLU A 272 -6.85 -12.08 0.39
N PHE A 273 -7.51 -12.55 1.46
CA PHE A 273 -7.14 -12.24 2.84
C PHE A 273 -6.38 -13.45 3.40
N LEU A 274 -5.06 -13.35 3.48
CA LEU A 274 -4.22 -14.49 3.82
C LEU A 274 -4.41 -14.93 5.28
N ASN A 275 -4.20 -16.21 5.55
CA ASN A 275 -4.20 -16.69 6.92
C ASN A 275 -3.02 -16.08 7.71
N ASN A 276 -3.28 -15.62 8.92
CA ASN A 276 -2.27 -15.04 9.82
C ASN A 276 -1.83 -16.01 10.92
N TYR A 277 -2.35 -17.24 10.94
CA TYR A 277 -1.91 -18.31 11.82
C TYR A 277 -1.10 -19.33 11.04
N ILE A 278 0.23 -19.31 11.21
CA ILE A 278 1.18 -20.11 10.45
C ILE A 278 1.99 -20.95 11.45
N ASP A 279 2.05 -22.27 11.22
CA ASP A 279 2.86 -23.21 12.03
C ASP A 279 2.66 -23.07 13.55
N GLY A 280 1.42 -22.83 13.97
CA GLY A 280 1.09 -22.71 15.39
C GLY A 280 1.27 -21.31 15.99
N VAL A 281 1.63 -20.31 15.18
CA VAL A 281 1.89 -18.94 15.62
C VAL A 281 1.02 -17.96 14.84
N PHE A 282 0.37 -17.04 15.55
CA PHE A 282 -0.19 -15.85 14.92
C PHE A 282 0.95 -14.88 14.57
N ILE A 283 1.23 -14.72 13.29
CA ILE A 283 2.34 -13.86 12.81
C ILE A 283 1.99 -12.36 12.94
N SER A 284 0.71 -12.05 12.97
CA SER A 284 0.10 -10.74 13.27
C SER A 284 -1.32 -10.98 13.82
N ASP A 285 -1.91 -10.00 14.48
CA ASP A 285 -3.35 -9.97 14.77
C ASP A 285 -4.19 -9.56 13.56
N HIS A 286 -3.57 -9.14 12.46
CA HIS A 286 -4.24 -8.88 11.19
C HIS A 286 -3.90 -9.93 10.13
N ARG A 287 -4.76 -10.03 9.13
CA ARG A 287 -4.55 -10.78 7.89
C ARG A 287 -4.11 -9.82 6.80
N ALA A 288 -3.08 -10.20 6.04
CA ALA A 288 -2.67 -9.43 4.88
C ALA A 288 -3.78 -9.42 3.82
N VAL A 289 -4.07 -8.23 3.26
CA VAL A 289 -4.92 -8.07 2.09
C VAL A 289 -4.04 -8.00 0.87
N VAL A 290 -4.15 -8.99 -0.03
CA VAL A 290 -3.34 -9.08 -1.26
C VAL A 290 -4.25 -8.90 -2.46
N ALA A 291 -3.95 -7.91 -3.30
CA ALA A 291 -4.74 -7.55 -4.48
C ALA A 291 -3.88 -7.65 -5.74
N ASP A 292 -4.35 -8.41 -6.73
CA ASP A 292 -3.76 -8.43 -8.07
C ASP A 292 -4.54 -7.47 -8.97
N LEU A 293 -3.90 -6.37 -9.33
CA LEU A 293 -4.43 -5.32 -10.19
C LEU A 293 -3.65 -5.27 -11.51
N THR A 294 -4.31 -4.81 -12.56
CA THR A 294 -3.65 -4.48 -13.83
C THR A 294 -3.76 -2.99 -14.04
N LEU A 295 -2.63 -2.28 -14.06
CA LEU A 295 -2.55 -0.89 -14.50
C LEU A 295 -2.67 -0.86 -16.02
N LEU A 296 -3.73 -0.23 -16.52
CA LEU A 296 -4.10 -0.21 -17.94
C LEU A 296 -3.21 0.76 -18.74
#